data_AF-A0A060BRD5-F1
#
_entry.id   AF-A0A060BRD5-F1
#
_cell.length_a   1.000
_cell.length_b   1.000
_cell.length_c   1.000
_cell.angle_alpha   90.00
_cell.angle_beta   90.00
_cell.angle_gamma   90.00
#
_symmetry.space_group_name_H-M   'P 1'
#
loop_
_entity.id
_entity.type
_entity.pdbx_description
1 polymer ?
#
loop_
_entity_poly.entity_id
_entity_poly.type
_entity_poly.pdbx_seq_one_letter_code
_entity_poly.pdbx_strand_id
1 'polypeptide(L)'
;MVDNIFHIKINPDGSQTASKSVLQPGISGSWDDHHTCDPSVIEGSFTWNNTTYKYALFYLGNMYGVYYNEIGVAFSNDLNTDSWMKFPKQIVKNMVN
;
A
#
# COMPACT_ATOMS: atom_id res chain seq x y z
N MET A 1 -9.37 -14.35 -5.86
CA MET A 1 -8.38 -13.46 -6.51
C MET A 1 -7.75 -12.64 -5.39
N VAL A 2 -6.48 -12.26 -5.51
CA VAL A 2 -5.76 -11.49 -4.48
C VAL A 2 -5.44 -10.14 -5.11
N ASP A 3 -5.74 -9.06 -4.41
CA ASP A 3 -5.55 -7.71 -4.94
C ASP A 3 -4.23 -7.11 -4.48
N ASN A 4 -3.50 -6.57 -5.44
CA ASN A 4 -2.21 -5.94 -5.23
C ASN A 4 -2.22 -4.54 -5.83
N ILE A 5 -1.41 -3.65 -5.28
CA ILE A 5 -1.20 -2.33 -5.88
C ILE A 5 -0.07 -2.42 -6.92
N PHE A 6 -0.38 -1.96 -8.13
CA PHE A 6 0.55 -1.90 -9.25
C PHE A 6 0.91 -0.46 -9.59
N HIS A 7 2.13 -0.28 -10.08
CA HIS A 7 2.66 0.97 -10.60
C HIS A 7 2.90 0.84 -12.10
N ILE A 8 2.44 1.83 -12.85
CA ILE A 8 2.79 2.10 -14.25
C ILE A 8 3.26 3.55 -14.38
N LYS A 9 4.12 3.84 -15.34
CA LYS A 9 4.51 5.20 -15.71
C LYS A 9 4.03 5.50 -17.11
N ILE A 10 3.50 6.70 -17.29
CA ILE A 10 3.16 7.25 -18.61
C ILE A 10 4.33 8.14 -19.00
N ASN A 11 5.04 7.76 -20.06
CA ASN A 11 6.15 8.53 -20.61
C ASN A 11 5.63 9.80 -21.32
N PRO A 12 6.49 10.80 -21.58
CA PRO A 12 6.09 12.03 -22.29
C PRO A 12 5.49 11.78 -23.69
N ASP A 13 5.85 10.67 -24.33
CA ASP A 13 5.30 10.24 -25.63
C ASP A 13 3.98 9.47 -25.52
N GLY A 14 3.44 9.30 -24.30
CA GLY A 14 2.21 8.58 -24.01
C GLY A 14 2.37 7.06 -23.86
N SER A 15 3.55 6.50 -24.10
CA SER A 15 3.80 5.07 -23.88
C SER A 15 3.78 4.72 -22.39
N GLN A 16 3.37 3.48 -22.06
CA GLN A 16 3.31 3.00 -20.69
C GLN A 16 4.40 1.96 -20.41
N THR A 17 4.98 2.01 -19.21
CA THR A 17 5.81 0.91 -18.72
C THR A 17 4.95 -0.32 -18.43
N ALA A 18 5.57 -1.51 -18.44
CA ALA A 18 4.91 -2.69 -17.91
C ALA A 18 4.46 -2.47 -16.45
N SER A 19 3.28 -3.00 -16.09
CA SER A 19 2.76 -2.94 -14.73
C SER A 19 3.67 -3.71 -13.77
N LYS A 20 4.07 -3.06 -12.68
CA LYS A 20 4.87 -3.68 -11.63
C LYS A 20 4.09 -3.70 -10.34
N SER A 21 4.01 -4.83 -9.65
CA SER A 21 3.41 -4.82 -8.32
C SER A 21 4.38 -4.25 -7.30
N VAL A 22 3.91 -3.27 -6.52
CA VAL A 22 4.72 -2.48 -5.59
C VAL A 22 4.23 -2.56 -4.14
N LEU A 23 3.01 -3.06 -3.93
CA LEU A 23 2.50 -3.46 -2.62
C LEU A 23 1.66 -4.73 -2.79
N GLN A 24 2.09 -5.81 -2.13
CA GLN A 24 1.37 -7.08 -2.06
C GLN A 24 0.54 -7.12 -0.77
N PRO A 25 -0.52 -7.93 -0.68
CA PRO A 25 -1.12 -8.28 0.60
C PRO A 25 -0.12 -8.91 1.56
N GLY A 26 -0.45 -8.88 2.85
CA GLY A 26 0.41 -9.45 3.87
C GLY A 26 0.44 -10.98 3.82
N ILE A 27 1.26 -11.57 4.69
CA ILE A 27 1.32 -13.03 4.83
C ILE A 27 -0.03 -13.56 5.33
N SER A 28 -0.36 -14.81 4.99
CA SER A 28 -1.59 -15.46 5.46
C SER A 28 -1.79 -15.31 6.97
N GLY A 29 -2.98 -14.85 7.37
CA GLY A 29 -3.34 -14.53 8.74
C GLY A 29 -3.05 -13.09 9.17
N SER A 30 -2.41 -12.27 8.31
CA SER A 30 -2.34 -10.82 8.55
C SER A 30 -3.69 -10.15 8.29
N TRP A 31 -3.85 -8.95 8.81
CA TRP A 31 -5.09 -8.19 8.66
C TRP A 31 -5.42 -7.77 7.23
N ASP A 32 -4.40 -7.78 6.35
CA ASP A 32 -4.44 -7.39 4.95
C ASP A 32 -3.98 -8.56 4.05
N ASP A 33 -4.26 -9.80 4.43
CA ASP A 33 -3.81 -11.00 3.72
C ASP A 33 -4.60 -11.32 2.45
N HIS A 34 -5.67 -10.57 2.16
CA HIS A 34 -6.50 -10.79 0.98
C HIS A 34 -6.54 -9.63 -0.02
N HIS A 35 -6.80 -8.41 0.47
CA HIS A 35 -6.87 -7.22 -0.37
C HIS A 35 -5.85 -6.16 0.05
N THR A 36 -5.22 -5.55 -0.96
CA THR A 36 -4.54 -4.24 -0.87
C THR A 36 -5.01 -3.38 -2.03
N CYS A 37 -5.87 -2.40 -1.77
CA CYS A 37 -6.65 -1.69 -2.78
C CYS A 37 -6.68 -0.17 -2.54
N ASP A 38 -7.23 0.55 -3.51
CA ASP A 38 -7.56 1.98 -3.45
C ASP A 38 -6.40 2.87 -2.95
N PRO A 39 -5.23 2.83 -3.64
CA PRO A 39 -4.07 3.59 -3.22
C PRO A 39 -4.31 5.09 -3.30
N SER A 40 -3.86 5.81 -2.27
CA SER A 40 -3.70 7.28 -2.30
C SER A 40 -2.32 7.65 -1.77
N VAL A 41 -1.56 8.42 -2.55
CA VAL A 41 -0.19 8.81 -2.20
C VAL A 41 -0.15 10.29 -1.83
N ILE A 42 0.48 10.60 -0.71
CA ILE A 42 0.77 11.98 -0.29
C ILE A 42 2.27 12.21 -0.08
N GLU A 43 2.73 13.42 -0.41
CA GLU A 43 4.07 13.90 -0.08
C GLU A 43 4.07 14.62 1.27
N GLY A 44 5.08 14.40 2.09
CA GLY A 44 5.21 14.96 3.44
C GLY A 44 6.50 14.54 4.14
N SER A 45 6.45 14.47 5.47
CA SER A 45 7.56 13.99 6.31
C SER A 45 7.02 12.99 7.33
N PHE A 46 7.32 11.71 7.12
CA PHE A 46 6.80 10.60 7.92
C PHE A 46 7.95 9.83 8.55
N THR A 47 8.03 9.76 9.87
CA THR A 47 9.11 9.02 10.55
C THR A 47 8.61 7.65 11.00
N TRP A 48 9.27 6.61 10.51
CA TRP A 48 9.06 5.24 10.97
C TRP A 48 10.38 4.46 10.98
N ASN A 49 10.60 3.64 12.02
CA ASN A 49 11.80 2.80 12.16
C ASN A 49 13.12 3.58 11.95
N ASN A 50 13.26 4.72 12.64
CA ASN A 50 14.42 5.63 12.54
C ASN A 50 14.72 6.18 11.13
N THR A 51 13.77 6.05 10.20
CA THR A 51 13.86 6.58 8.84
C THR A 51 12.77 7.61 8.62
N THR A 52 13.12 8.76 8.05
CA THR A 52 12.15 9.73 7.55
C THR A 52 11.87 9.46 6.07
N TYR A 53 10.59 9.34 5.75
CA TYR A 53 10.06 9.07 4.42
C TYR A 53 9.35 10.29 3.85
N LYS A 54 9.55 10.53 2.55
CA LYS A 54 8.97 11.63 1.79
C LYS A 54 7.53 11.35 1.36
N TYR A 55 7.19 10.09 1.12
CA TYR A 55 5.87 9.70 0.63
C TYR A 55 5.20 8.67 1.54
N ALA A 56 3.90 8.81 1.73
CA ALA A 56 3.03 7.84 2.35
C ALA A 56 1.95 7.41 1.35
N LEU A 57 1.85 6.10 1.11
CA LEU A 57 0.80 5.45 0.34
C LEU A 57 -0.21 4.87 1.34
N PHE A 58 -1.40 5.42 1.39
CA PHE A 58 -2.55 4.85 2.11
C PHE A 58 -3.29 3.87 1.21
N TYR A 59 -3.79 2.80 1.81
CA TYR A 59 -4.50 1.74 1.09
C TYR A 59 -5.58 1.12 1.97
N LEU A 60 -6.59 0.54 1.34
CA LEU A 60 -7.55 -0.34 2.01
C LEU A 60 -7.02 -1.77 2.03
N GLY A 61 -7.22 -2.46 3.15
CA GLY A 61 -6.94 -3.88 3.26
C GLY A 61 -7.92 -4.61 4.16
N ASN A 62 -7.95 -5.93 4.01
CA ASN A 62 -8.75 -6.82 4.84
C ASN A 62 -8.22 -8.26 4.82
N MET A 63 -8.74 -9.05 5.77
CA MET A 63 -8.42 -10.46 5.91
C MET A 63 -9.30 -11.30 4.99
N TYR A 64 -8.83 -12.49 4.63
CA TYR A 64 -9.63 -13.46 3.89
C TYR A 64 -10.96 -13.76 4.60
N GLY A 65 -12.06 -13.70 3.85
CA GLY A 65 -13.39 -14.04 4.33
C GLY A 65 -14.13 -12.95 5.11
N VAL A 66 -13.60 -11.71 5.15
CA VAL A 66 -14.30 -10.56 5.77
C VAL A 66 -14.79 -9.56 4.73
N TYR A 67 -15.83 -8.80 5.08
CA TYR A 67 -16.45 -7.79 4.19
C TYR A 67 -16.17 -6.34 4.60
N TYR A 68 -15.48 -6.12 5.72
CA TYR A 68 -15.06 -4.79 6.14
C TYR A 68 -13.67 -4.46 5.58
N ASN A 69 -13.37 -3.16 5.51
CA ASN A 69 -12.06 -2.64 5.16
C ASN A 69 -11.44 -1.90 6.33
N GLU A 70 -10.11 -1.92 6.37
CA GLU A 70 -9.29 -1.16 7.29
C GLU A 70 -8.24 -0.38 6.51
N ILE A 71 -7.68 0.66 7.10
CA ILE A 71 -6.72 1.54 6.40
C ILE A 71 -5.31 1.21 6.85
N GLY A 72 -4.44 0.93 5.89
CA GLY A 72 -3.00 0.76 6.07
C GLY A 72 -2.21 1.92 5.49
N VAL A 73 -0.91 1.93 5.78
CA VAL A 73 0.04 2.88 5.19
C VAL A 73 1.34 2.17 4.83
N ALA A 74 1.96 2.58 3.73
CA ALA A 74 3.29 2.16 3.32
C ALA A 74 4.11 3.38 2.90
N PHE A 75 5.44 3.30 3.02
CA PHE A 75 6.30 4.47 2.87
C PHE A 75 7.35 4.31 1.76
N SER A 76 7.78 5.41 1.17
CA SER A 76 8.89 5.45 0.23
C SER A 76 9.55 6.82 0.21
N ASN A 77 10.81 6.87 -0.20
CA ASN A 77 11.53 8.10 -0.56
C ASN A 77 11.60 8.32 -2.08
N ASP A 78 11.07 7.38 -2.87
CA ASP A 78 11.03 7.43 -4.32
C ASP A 78 9.66 6.96 -4.84
N LEU A 79 8.98 7.80 -5.63
CA LEU A 79 7.72 7.44 -6.30
C LEU A 79 7.93 6.35 -7.36
N ASN A 80 9.16 6.23 -7.88
CA ASN A 80 9.57 5.22 -8.84
C ASN A 80 9.98 3.89 -8.21
N THR A 81 9.81 3.73 -6.89
CA THR A 81 10.19 2.52 -6.17
C THR A 81 9.51 1.28 -6.72
N ASP A 82 10.22 0.17 -6.57
CA ASP A 82 9.76 -1.17 -6.91
C ASP A 82 9.03 -1.85 -5.76
N SER A 83 9.09 -1.27 -4.56
CA SER A 83 8.42 -1.76 -3.35
C SER A 83 8.21 -0.62 -2.35
N TRP A 84 7.05 -0.61 -1.72
CA TRP A 84 6.76 0.30 -0.61
C TRP A 84 7.01 -0.38 0.73
N MET A 85 7.56 0.38 1.66
CA MET A 85 7.88 -0.05 3.02
C MET A 85 6.61 -0.07 3.88
N LYS A 86 5.92 -1.21 3.90
CA LYS A 86 4.61 -1.38 4.55
C LYS A 86 4.69 -1.28 6.08
N PHE A 87 3.80 -0.48 6.68
CA PHE A 87 3.59 -0.48 8.13
C PHE A 87 2.80 -1.73 8.55
N PRO A 88 3.21 -2.47 9.61
CA PRO A 88 2.71 -3.82 9.87
C PRO A 88 1.28 -3.90 10.42
N LYS A 89 0.63 -2.77 10.71
CA LYS A 89 -0.71 -2.72 11.32
C LYS A 89 -1.62 -1.75 10.59
N GLN A 90 -2.91 -1.86 10.84
CA GLN A 90 -3.89 -0.85 10.49
C GLN A 90 -3.59 0.45 11.24
N ILE A 91 -3.83 1.58 10.57
CA ILE A 91 -3.89 2.90 11.19
C ILE A 91 -5.34 3.34 11.46
N VAL A 92 -6.30 2.76 10.73
CA VAL A 92 -7.74 2.85 11.05
C VAL A 92 -8.30 1.45 11.04
N LYS A 93 -8.76 0.98 12.19
CA LYS A 93 -9.22 -0.38 12.41
C LYS A 93 -10.75 -0.42 12.52
N ASN A 94 -11.37 -1.46 11.99
CA ASN A 94 -12.75 -1.77 12.33
C ASN A 94 -12.80 -2.24 13.79
N MET A 95 -13.48 -1.49 14.64
CA MET A 95 -13.72 -1.87 16.03
C MET A 95 -14.90 -2.82 16.06
N VAL A 96 -14.64 -4.12 16.03
CA VAL A 96 -15.68 -5.11 16.34
C VAL A 96 -15.80 -5.16 17.85
N ASN A 97 -16.93 -4.69 18.39
CA ASN A 97 -17.32 -4.87 19.78
C ASN A 97 -17.55 -6.34 20.12
#